data_AF-A0A3S3X3Z5-F1
#
_entry.id   AF-A0A3S3X3Z5-F1
#
_cell.length_a   1.000
_cell.length_b   1.000
_cell.length_c   1.000
_cell.angle_alpha   90.00
_cell.angle_beta   90.00
_cell.angle_gamma   90.00
#
_symmetry.space_group_name_H-M   'P 1'
#
loop_
_entity.id
_entity.type
_entity.pdbx_description
1 polymer ?
#
loop_
_entity_poly.entity_id
_entity_poly.type
_entity_poly.pdbx_seq_one_letter_code
_entity_poly.pdbx_strand_id
1 'polypeptide(L)'
;MKKLLLCVALAALCLSACKKESQLKTIEIKSSNIDKNTTYNLTVKRDGGILLAAEREAKSTNYTLTASSGEALVVDYMFTTAGNQYGQGHFSFTYNGTSLLEVNGGSGTHTIVVP
;
A
#
# COMPACT_ATOMS: atom_id res chain seq x y z
N MET A 1 4.66 52.85 46.55
CA MET A 1 3.65 52.61 45.49
C MET A 1 3.62 51.12 45.15
N LYS A 2 2.44 50.64 44.74
CA LYS A 2 2.03 49.24 44.63
C LYS A 2 2.78 48.42 43.56
N LYS A 3 2.91 47.12 43.86
CA LYS A 3 3.17 45.92 43.04
C LYS A 3 3.01 46.08 41.52
N LEU A 4 3.88 45.41 40.74
CA LEU A 4 3.44 44.39 39.79
C LEU A 4 4.60 43.42 39.46
N LEU A 5 4.48 42.19 39.94
CA LEU A 5 5.15 41.03 39.37
C LEU A 5 4.63 40.85 37.93
N LEU A 6 5.51 40.60 36.98
CA LEU A 6 5.12 39.90 35.76
C LEU A 6 6.01 38.66 35.62
N CYS A 7 5.53 37.56 36.21
CA CYS A 7 5.94 36.22 35.82
C CYS A 7 5.50 36.02 34.37
N VAL A 8 6.42 36.20 33.42
CA VAL A 8 6.24 35.60 32.10
C VAL A 8 6.54 34.12 32.28
N ALA A 9 5.49 33.38 32.64
CA ALA A 9 5.46 31.94 32.53
C ALA A 9 5.70 31.62 31.05
N LEU A 10 6.95 31.31 30.71
CA LEU A 10 7.31 30.72 29.45
C LEU A 10 6.62 29.35 29.43
N ALA A 11 5.43 29.34 28.85
CA ALA A 11 4.72 28.12 28.52
C ALA A 11 5.62 27.34 27.58
N ALA A 12 6.43 26.44 28.15
CA ALA A 12 6.92 25.27 27.46
C ALA A 12 5.67 24.46 27.09
N LEU A 13 5.04 24.86 25.98
CA LEU A 13 4.30 23.97 25.13
C LEU A 13 5.31 22.88 24.77
N CYS A 14 5.36 21.84 25.58
CA CYS A 14 5.69 20.51 25.12
C CYS A 14 4.74 20.28 23.93
N LEU A 15 5.20 20.64 22.74
CA LEU A 15 4.85 19.98 21.51
C LEU A 15 5.25 18.54 21.76
N SER A 16 4.34 17.80 22.39
CA SER A 16 4.25 16.36 22.29
C SER A 16 4.12 16.13 20.80
N ALA A 17 5.27 16.06 20.12
CA ALA A 17 5.41 15.47 18.82
C ALA A 17 4.81 14.08 19.02
N CYS A 18 3.54 13.97 18.65
CA CYS A 18 2.81 12.75 18.60
C CYS A 18 3.55 11.95 17.53
N LYS A 19 4.65 11.29 17.92
CA LYS A 19 5.28 10.26 17.12
C LYS A 19 4.18 9.23 16.99
N LYS A 20 3.42 9.31 15.90
CA LYS A 20 2.47 8.29 15.51
C LYS A 20 3.34 7.03 15.39
N GLU A 21 3.31 6.19 16.42
CA GLU A 21 4.07 4.95 16.41
C GLU A 21 3.66 4.20 15.16
N SER A 22 4.64 3.91 14.32
CA SER A 22 4.39 3.20 13.07
C SER A 22 3.99 1.77 13.44
N GLN A 23 2.69 1.50 13.38
CA GLN A 23 2.15 0.17 13.61
C GLN A 23 2.30 -0.66 12.34
N LEU A 24 2.82 -1.88 12.47
CA LEU A 24 2.81 -2.84 11.36
C LEU A 24 1.37 -3.26 11.04
N LYS A 25 1.03 -3.24 9.76
CA LYS A 25 -0.27 -3.60 9.19
C LYS A 25 -0.08 -4.73 8.18
N THR A 26 -1.06 -5.64 8.12
CA THR A 26 -1.09 -6.71 7.12
C THR A 26 -2.03 -6.32 6.00
N ILE A 27 -1.51 -6.27 4.78
CA ILE A 27 -2.27 -6.03 3.55
C ILE A 27 -2.50 -7.39 2.88
N GLU A 28 -3.76 -7.67 2.57
CA GLU A 28 -4.16 -8.83 1.81
C GLU A 28 -4.22 -8.45 0.33
N ILE A 29 -3.74 -9.33 -0.53
CA ILE A 29 -3.78 -9.13 -1.98
C ILE A 29 -4.40 -10.36 -2.60
N LYS A 30 -5.44 -10.16 -3.39
CA LYS A 30 -6.12 -11.26 -4.09
C LYS A 30 -6.05 -11.03 -5.59
N SER A 31 -5.50 -12.01 -6.31
CA SER A 31 -5.68 -12.13 -7.75
C SER A 31 -6.91 -12.99 -8.04
N SER A 32 -7.77 -12.53 -8.96
CA SER A 32 -9.00 -13.22 -9.33
C SER A 32 -9.42 -12.91 -10.76
N ASN A 33 -10.38 -13.66 -11.30
CA ASN A 33 -10.96 -13.43 -12.63
C ASN A 33 -9.90 -13.31 -13.74
N ILE A 34 -8.81 -14.09 -13.61
CA ILE A 34 -7.74 -14.11 -14.60
C ILE A 34 -8.21 -14.93 -15.80
N ASP A 35 -8.27 -14.30 -16.97
CA ASP A 35 -8.68 -14.98 -18.19
C ASP A 35 -7.74 -16.14 -18.54
N LYS A 36 -8.28 -17.13 -19.24
CA LYS A 36 -7.45 -18.24 -19.76
C LYS A 36 -6.34 -17.68 -20.66
N ASN A 37 -5.15 -18.27 -20.56
CA ASN A 37 -3.95 -17.85 -21.30
C ASN A 37 -3.43 -16.46 -20.95
N THR A 38 -3.90 -15.86 -19.85
CA THR A 38 -3.32 -14.65 -19.26
C THR A 38 -2.30 -15.03 -18.20
N THR A 39 -1.09 -14.49 -18.31
CA THR A 39 -0.13 -14.41 -17.22
C THR A 39 -0.24 -13.05 -16.55
N TYR A 40 0.22 -12.96 -15.31
CA TYR A 40 0.39 -11.67 -14.66
C TYR A 40 1.76 -11.53 -14.02
N ASN A 41 2.22 -10.28 -13.99
CA ASN A 41 3.31 -9.80 -13.17
C ASN A 41 2.76 -8.83 -12.15
N LEU A 42 3.12 -9.02 -10.89
CA LEU A 42 2.81 -8.11 -9.79
C LEU A 42 4.07 -7.87 -8.97
N THR A 43 4.43 -6.60 -8.77
CA THR A 43 5.48 -6.19 -7.86
C THR A 43 4.96 -5.15 -6.88
N VAL A 44 5.19 -5.35 -5.59
CA VAL A 44 4.92 -4.35 -4.55
C VAL A 44 6.23 -3.96 -3.90
N LYS A 45 6.50 -2.66 -3.86
CA LYS A 45 7.77 -2.06 -3.42
C LYS A 45 7.51 -1.01 -2.36
N ARG A 46 8.53 -0.76 -1.54
CA ARG A 46 8.63 0.36 -0.61
C ARG A 46 9.93 1.10 -0.82
N ASP A 47 10.10 2.23 -0.14
CA ASP A 47 11.41 2.89 -0.09
C ASP A 47 12.44 1.94 0.53
N GLY A 48 13.41 1.50 -0.28
CA GLY A 48 14.44 0.54 0.13
C GLY A 48 14.22 -0.93 -0.28
N GLY A 49 13.16 -1.31 -1.00
CA GLY A 49 13.13 -2.65 -1.60
C GLY A 49 11.79 -3.22 -2.08
N ILE A 50 11.85 -4.44 -2.61
CA ILE A 50 10.69 -5.22 -3.05
C ILE A 50 10.14 -6.00 -1.85
N LEU A 51 8.84 -5.88 -1.60
CA LEU A 51 8.10 -6.65 -0.58
C LEU A 51 7.46 -7.91 -1.18
N LEU A 52 7.01 -7.82 -2.42
CA LEU A 52 6.40 -8.91 -3.16
C LEU A 52 6.79 -8.80 -4.63
N ALA A 53 7.20 -9.92 -5.23
CA ALA A 53 7.29 -10.10 -6.66
C ALA A 53 6.63 -11.43 -7.02
N ALA A 54 5.66 -11.40 -7.91
CA ALA A 54 4.90 -12.57 -8.33
C ALA A 54 4.71 -12.57 -9.84
N GLU A 55 5.08 -13.69 -10.45
CA GLU A 55 4.77 -14.04 -11.84
C GLU A 55 3.99 -15.36 -11.83
N ARG A 56 2.82 -15.39 -12.44
CA ARG A 56 1.93 -16.57 -12.47
C ARG A 56 1.14 -16.65 -13.76
N GLU A 57 0.82 -17.88 -14.14
CA GLU A 57 -0.20 -18.21 -15.13
C GLU A 57 -1.62 -18.03 -14.56
N ALA A 58 -2.64 -18.18 -15.41
CA ALA A 58 -4.06 -17.91 -15.16
C ALA A 58 -4.67 -18.67 -13.97
N LYS A 59 -4.29 -18.26 -12.75
CA LYS A 59 -4.71 -18.85 -11.49
C LYS A 59 -4.86 -17.78 -10.42
N SER A 60 -6.05 -17.74 -9.82
CA SER A 60 -6.32 -16.94 -8.64
C SER A 60 -5.41 -17.35 -7.49
N THR A 61 -4.79 -16.37 -6.85
CA THR A 61 -3.84 -16.55 -5.76
C THR A 61 -4.02 -15.43 -4.73
N ASN A 62 -3.88 -15.77 -3.46
CA ASN A 62 -3.87 -14.80 -2.37
C ASN A 62 -2.44 -14.61 -1.87
N TYR A 63 -2.08 -13.36 -1.56
CA TYR A 63 -0.83 -12.96 -0.95
C TYR A 63 -1.12 -12.12 0.28
N THR A 64 -0.16 -12.08 1.19
CA THR A 64 -0.15 -11.15 2.32
C THR A 64 1.20 -10.47 2.38
N LEU A 65 1.22 -9.19 2.72
CA LEU A 65 2.44 -8.45 3.02
C LEU A 65 2.26 -7.63 4.29
N THR A 66 3.36 -7.37 4.98
CA THR A 66 3.38 -6.53 6.18
C THR A 66 4.10 -5.23 5.87
N ALA A 67 3.46 -4.10 6.17
CA ALA A 67 3.99 -2.76 5.95
C ALA A 67 3.61 -1.84 7.11
N SER A 68 4.36 -0.77 7.27
CA SER A 68 4.18 0.21 8.34
C SER A 68 3.02 1.15 8.06
N SER A 69 2.22 1.50 9.07
CA SER A 69 1.16 2.53 8.94
C SER A 69 1.76 3.86 8.47
N GLY A 70 1.14 4.47 7.47
CA GLY A 70 1.61 5.68 6.78
C GLY A 70 2.69 5.42 5.71
N GLU A 71 3.15 4.19 5.54
CA GLU A 71 4.12 3.84 4.49
C GLU A 71 3.46 3.89 3.11
N ALA A 72 4.17 4.49 2.14
CA ALA A 72 3.75 4.48 0.74
C ALA A 72 4.32 3.23 0.07
N LEU A 73 3.44 2.44 -0.54
CA LEU A 73 3.80 1.26 -1.32
C LEU A 73 3.54 1.54 -2.80
N VAL A 74 4.52 1.22 -3.64
CA VAL A 74 4.40 1.28 -5.10
C VAL A 74 4.01 -0.11 -5.61
N VAL A 75 2.90 -0.17 -6.34
CA VAL A 75 2.34 -1.38 -6.93
C VAL A 75 2.49 -1.30 -8.44
N ASP A 76 3.38 -2.11 -8.99
CA ASP A 76 3.54 -2.30 -10.43
C ASP A 76 2.84 -3.59 -10.85
N TYR A 77 2.02 -3.53 -11.89
CA TYR A 77 1.30 -4.71 -12.37
C TYR A 77 1.18 -4.73 -13.89
N MET A 78 1.06 -5.95 -14.43
CA MET A 78 0.76 -6.18 -15.84
C MET A 78 0.08 -7.53 -16.03
N PHE A 79 -1.05 -7.55 -16.73
CA PHE A 79 -1.71 -8.75 -17.23
C PHE A 79 -1.38 -8.91 -18.71
N THR A 80 -0.84 -10.07 -19.09
CA THR A 80 -0.41 -10.36 -20.46
C THR A 80 -1.14 -11.59 -20.97
N THR A 81 -1.91 -11.47 -22.03
CA THR A 81 -2.43 -12.63 -22.78
C THR A 81 -1.47 -12.91 -23.93
N ALA A 82 -1.29 -14.17 -24.33
CA ALA A 82 -0.36 -14.57 -25.40
C ALA A 82 -0.23 -13.53 -26.54
N GLY A 83 0.93 -12.88 -26.62
CA GLY A 83 1.26 -11.88 -27.65
C GLY A 83 0.75 -10.44 -27.42
N ASN A 84 0.03 -10.13 -26.33
CA ASN A 84 -0.57 -8.80 -26.08
C ASN A 84 -0.53 -8.39 -24.59
N GLN A 85 -0.25 -7.11 -24.32
CA GLN A 85 -0.16 -6.53 -22.97
C GLN A 85 -1.50 -6.09 -22.36
N TYR A 86 -2.63 -6.60 -22.87
CA TYR A 86 -3.98 -6.23 -22.42
C TYR A 86 -4.75 -7.45 -21.93
N GLY A 87 -4.09 -8.29 -21.13
CA GLY A 87 -4.77 -9.40 -20.49
C GLY A 87 -5.82 -8.92 -19.49
N GLN A 88 -6.83 -9.76 -19.25
CA GLN A 88 -7.88 -9.51 -18.27
C GLN A 88 -7.57 -10.26 -16.97
N GLY A 89 -7.82 -9.57 -15.87
CA GLY A 89 -7.58 -10.06 -14.53
C GLY A 89 -7.94 -9.00 -13.51
N HIS A 90 -7.94 -9.38 -12.24
CA HIS A 90 -8.27 -8.47 -11.16
C HIS A 90 -7.29 -8.64 -10.01
N PHE A 91 -6.70 -7.53 -9.53
CA PHE A 91 -6.06 -7.50 -8.22
C PHE A 91 -6.85 -6.61 -7.26
N SER A 92 -7.13 -7.15 -6.08
CA SER A 92 -7.72 -6.43 -4.94
C SER A 92 -6.72 -6.36 -3.81
N PHE A 93 -6.42 -5.16 -3.33
CA PHE A 93 -5.58 -4.90 -2.16
C PHE A 93 -6.47 -4.43 -1.03
N THR A 94 -6.50 -5.17 0.08
CA THR A 94 -7.38 -4.88 1.22
C THR A 94 -6.62 -4.80 2.53
N TYR A 95 -7.06 -3.90 3.41
CA TYR A 95 -6.66 -3.84 4.81
C TYR A 95 -7.91 -3.88 5.69
N ASN A 96 -8.00 -4.88 6.57
CA ASN A 96 -9.17 -5.10 7.45
C ASN A 96 -10.51 -5.04 6.67
N GLY A 97 -10.56 -5.65 5.49
CA GLY A 97 -11.75 -5.65 4.62
C GLY A 97 -12.04 -4.33 3.88
N THR A 98 -11.22 -3.29 4.07
CA THR A 98 -11.32 -2.03 3.31
C THR A 98 -10.41 -2.10 2.08
N SER A 99 -10.95 -1.79 0.91
CA SER A 99 -10.16 -1.72 -0.33
C SER A 99 -9.22 -0.52 -0.32
N LEU A 100 -7.96 -0.77 -0.67
CA LEU A 100 -6.90 0.22 -0.86
C LEU A 100 -6.63 0.48 -2.34
N LEU A 101 -6.78 -0.56 -3.16
CA LEU A 101 -6.61 -0.51 -4.61
C LEU A 101 -7.36 -1.69 -5.25
N GLU A 102 -8.11 -1.39 -6.29
CA GLU A 102 -8.69 -2.37 -7.21
C GLU A 102 -8.17 -2.07 -8.61
N VAL A 103 -7.66 -3.07 -9.31
CA VAL A 103 -7.22 -2.94 -10.71
C VAL A 103 -7.85 -4.03 -11.57
N ASN A 104 -8.33 -3.66 -12.75
CA ASN A 104 -9.04 -4.54 -13.68
C ASN A 104 -8.29 -4.56 -15.03
N GLY A 105 -7.50 -5.61 -15.26
CA GLY A 105 -6.76 -5.85 -16.49
C GLY A 105 -5.66 -4.82 -16.78
N GLY A 106 -4.97 -5.01 -17.90
CA GLY A 106 -3.98 -4.07 -18.42
C GLY A 106 -2.67 -4.02 -17.63
N SER A 107 -2.03 -2.85 -17.61
CA SER A 107 -0.78 -2.61 -16.89
C SER A 107 -0.75 -1.22 -16.29
N GLY A 108 0.02 -1.06 -15.21
CA GLY A 108 0.20 0.24 -14.59
C GLY A 108 1.04 0.22 -13.33
N THR A 109 1.18 1.43 -12.78
CA THR A 109 1.87 1.69 -11.52
C THR A 109 0.96 2.57 -10.65
N HIS A 110 0.69 2.13 -9.42
CA HIS A 110 -0.07 2.89 -8.43
C HIS A 110 0.71 3.05 -7.14
N THR A 111 0.46 4.14 -6.42
CA THR A 111 0.92 4.30 -5.04
C THR A 111 -0.28 4.14 -4.12
N ILE A 112 -0.18 3.24 -3.14
CA ILE A 112 -1.12 3.13 -2.03
C ILE A 112 -0.43 3.58 -0.74
N VAL A 113 -1.16 4.22 0.15
CA VAL A 113 -0.66 4.57 1.50
C VAL A 113 -1.30 3.63 2.50
N VAL A 114 -0.48 2.96 3.30
CA VAL A 114 -0.94 2.04 4.34
C VAL A 114 -1.70 2.83 5.41
N PRO A 115 -2.95 2.46 5.74
CA PRO A 115 -3.76 3.17 6.73
C PRO A 115 -3.16 3.28 8.14
#